data_AF-A0ABD6FYI6-F1
#
_entry.id   AF-A0ABD6FYI6-F1
#
_cell.length_a   1.000
_cell.length_b   1.000
_cell.length_c   1.000
_cell.angle_alpha   90.00
_cell.angle_beta   90.00
_cell.angle_gamma   90.00
#
_symmetry.space_group_name_H-M   'P 1'
#
loop_
_entity.id
_entity.type
_entity.pdbx_description
1 polymer ?
#
loop_
_entity_poly.entity_id
_entity_poly.type
_entity_poly.pdbx_seq_one_letter_code
_entity_poly.pdbx_strand_id
1 'polypeptide(L)'
;EAAQVRHEAGALADLDLRQTRQQVAQAELQLESDRRALATARRTLNQLLGRPLDEPIEPAETELRFEPADVDLEAALESALSKRLEILQAQDRVETARINLELAQNPYTPRLDQARAQLQLQQAEQALAQARRKVEMEVRSAYDAVKAAEAQVPLRQEAAALAVEQLRIARLRFEAGTITSLDVTEAQQRAFEAQVSALNALFDYRISLARFFQAAQLAGLEGAVID
;
A
#
# COMPACT_ATOMS: atom_id res chain seq x y z
N GLU A 1 29.81 -40.74 34.05
CA GLU A 1 28.82 -40.57 32.97
C GLU A 1 27.46 -40.05 33.45
N ALA A 2 26.74 -40.70 34.38
CA ALA A 2 25.40 -40.22 34.82
C ALA A 2 25.35 -38.81 35.46
N ALA A 3 26.45 -38.33 36.06
CA ALA A 3 26.54 -36.97 36.60
C ALA A 3 26.77 -35.89 35.53
N GLN A 4 27.46 -36.22 34.43
CA GLN A 4 27.63 -35.32 33.28
C GLN A 4 26.33 -35.18 32.50
N VAL A 5 25.61 -36.28 32.26
CA VAL A 5 24.30 -36.27 31.60
C VAL A 5 23.26 -35.45 32.39
N ARG A 6 23.31 -35.47 33.73
CA ARG A 6 22.45 -34.62 34.57
C ARG A 6 22.84 -33.14 34.54
N HIS A 7 24.14 -32.83 34.47
CA HIS A 7 24.61 -31.45 34.33
C HIS A 7 24.30 -30.89 32.94
N GLU A 8 24.43 -31.69 31.89
CA GLU A 8 24.06 -31.34 30.52
C GLU A 8 22.55 -31.18 30.36
N ALA A 9 21.74 -32.06 30.96
CA ALA A 9 20.28 -31.93 30.98
C ALA A 9 19.81 -30.69 31.75
N GLY A 10 20.47 -30.35 32.88
CA GLY A 10 20.21 -29.11 33.62
C GLY A 10 20.67 -27.85 32.87
N ALA A 11 21.80 -27.92 32.15
CA ALA A 11 22.31 -26.83 31.33
C ALA A 11 21.45 -26.59 30.08
N LEU A 12 20.90 -27.65 29.47
CA LEU A 12 19.94 -27.58 28.37
C LEU A 12 18.63 -26.93 28.82
N ALA A 13 18.08 -27.33 29.97
CA ALA A 13 16.88 -26.71 30.54
C ALA A 13 17.08 -25.22 30.90
N ASP A 14 18.25 -24.85 31.42
CA ASP A 14 18.62 -23.45 31.68
C ASP A 14 18.79 -22.63 30.39
N LEU A 15 19.35 -23.24 29.34
CA LEU A 15 19.47 -22.62 28.02
C LEU A 15 18.09 -22.38 27.40
N ASP A 16 17.21 -23.39 27.43
CA ASP A 16 15.84 -23.30 26.92
C ASP A 16 15.03 -22.22 27.68
N LEU A 17 15.19 -22.15 29.01
CA LEU A 17 14.55 -21.11 29.82
C LEU A 17 15.06 -19.71 29.47
N ARG A 18 16.38 -19.56 29.25
CA ARG A 18 16.99 -18.29 28.84
C ARG A 18 16.51 -17.87 27.45
N GLN A 19 16.46 -18.81 26.51
CA GLN A 19 15.94 -18.57 25.16
C GLN A 19 14.46 -18.20 25.17
N THR A 20 13.64 -18.91 25.93
CA THR A 20 12.21 -18.61 26.10
C THR A 20 12.02 -17.21 26.69
N ARG A 21 12.79 -16.84 27.72
CA ARG A 21 12.76 -15.48 28.28
C ARG A 21 13.17 -14.41 27.27
N GLN A 22 14.20 -14.69 26.47
CA GLN A 22 14.62 -13.78 25.41
C GLN A 22 13.51 -13.60 24.36
N GLN A 23 12.84 -14.68 23.96
CA GLN A 23 11.70 -14.62 23.02
C GLN A 23 10.53 -13.82 23.60
N VAL A 24 10.18 -14.02 24.87
CA VAL A 24 9.13 -13.24 25.55
C VAL A 24 9.51 -11.76 25.59
N ALA A 25 10.74 -11.43 26.00
CA ALA A 25 11.20 -10.04 26.04
C ALA A 25 11.18 -9.38 24.65
N GLN A 26 11.50 -10.12 23.59
CA GLN A 26 11.41 -9.64 22.22
C GLN A 26 9.96 -9.43 21.78
N ALA A 27 9.05 -10.34 22.12
CA ALA A 27 7.62 -10.20 21.83
C ALA A 27 6.99 -9.01 22.58
N GLU A 28 7.39 -8.77 23.82
CA GLU A 28 6.97 -7.61 24.61
C GLU A 28 7.45 -6.30 23.99
N LEU A 29 8.71 -6.23 23.55
CA LEU A 29 9.25 -5.07 22.84
C LEU A 29 8.49 -4.85 21.51
N GLN A 30 8.18 -5.92 20.78
CA GLN A 30 7.41 -5.83 19.55
C GLN A 30 6.00 -5.28 19.82
N LEU A 31 5.31 -5.80 20.83
CA LEU A 31 3.98 -5.30 21.24
C LEU A 31 4.02 -3.82 21.63
N GLU A 32 5.06 -3.38 22.34
CA GLU A 32 5.21 -1.97 22.69
C GLU A 32 5.42 -1.10 21.45
N SER A 33 6.24 -1.57 20.49
CA SER A 33 6.44 -0.89 19.22
C SER A 33 5.16 -0.82 18.39
N ASP A 34 4.38 -1.89 18.31
CA ASP A 34 3.11 -1.96 17.58
C ASP A 34 2.06 -1.04 18.21
N ARG A 35 2.00 -0.97 19.55
CA ARG A 35 1.16 -0.01 20.27
C ARG A 35 1.54 1.44 19.97
N ARG A 36 2.83 1.75 19.93
CA ARG A 36 3.33 3.08 19.57
C ARG A 36 3.03 3.42 18.10
N ALA A 37 3.15 2.45 17.21
CA ALA A 37 2.79 2.60 15.79
C ALA A 37 1.30 2.87 15.62
N LEU A 38 0.44 2.11 16.32
CA LEU A 38 -1.02 2.32 16.33
C LEU A 38 -1.39 3.71 16.87
N ALA A 39 -0.78 4.13 17.99
CA ALA A 39 -1.03 5.45 18.56
C ALA A 39 -0.63 6.58 17.58
N THR A 40 0.49 6.41 16.88
CA THR A 40 0.93 7.35 15.84
C THR A 40 -0.05 7.37 14.67
N ALA A 41 -0.43 6.20 14.15
CA ALA A 41 -1.39 6.08 13.04
C ALA A 41 -2.75 6.73 13.39
N ARG A 42 -3.24 6.54 14.61
CA ARG A 42 -4.49 7.17 15.10
C ARG A 42 -4.37 8.69 15.16
N ARG A 43 -3.25 9.23 15.66
CA ARG A 43 -2.99 10.68 15.67
C ARG A 43 -2.90 11.25 14.27
N THR A 44 -2.23 10.56 13.35
CA THR A 44 -2.16 10.96 11.94
C THR A 44 -3.54 10.98 11.31
N LEU A 45 -4.38 9.98 11.57
CA LEU A 45 -5.77 9.95 11.10
C LEU A 45 -6.60 11.10 11.69
N ASN A 46 -6.52 11.32 13.02
CA ASN A 46 -7.20 12.43 13.68
C ASN A 46 -6.78 13.79 13.08
N GLN A 47 -5.48 13.96 12.83
CA GLN A 47 -4.95 15.16 12.18
C GLN A 47 -5.53 15.36 10.77
N LEU A 48 -5.63 14.28 9.96
CA LEU A 48 -6.22 14.34 8.62
C LEU A 48 -7.72 14.64 8.64
N LEU A 49 -8.43 14.13 9.63
CA LEU A 49 -9.87 14.36 9.83
C LEU A 49 -10.20 15.68 10.51
N GLY A 50 -9.19 16.47 10.90
CA GLY A 50 -9.39 17.73 11.64
C GLY A 50 -9.95 17.52 13.05
N ARG A 51 -9.79 16.33 13.64
CA ARG A 51 -10.22 15.97 14.98
C ARG A 51 -9.10 16.19 16.01
N PRO A 52 -9.41 16.34 17.31
CA PRO A 52 -8.41 16.36 18.37
C PRO A 52 -7.52 15.10 18.33
N LEU A 53 -6.21 15.27 18.55
CA LEU A 53 -5.22 14.21 18.36
C LEU A 53 -5.47 12.96 19.22
N ASP A 54 -5.98 13.13 20.44
CA ASP A 54 -6.19 12.05 21.41
C ASP A 54 -7.65 11.57 21.48
N GLU A 55 -8.50 11.98 20.53
CA GLU A 55 -9.87 11.49 20.48
C GLU A 55 -9.92 9.99 20.17
N PRO A 56 -10.72 9.20 20.92
CA PRO A 56 -10.75 7.77 20.72
C PRO A 56 -11.50 7.37 19.43
N ILE A 57 -10.76 6.93 18.41
CA ILE A 57 -11.27 6.18 17.25
C ILE A 57 -11.09 4.67 17.47
N GLU A 58 -12.16 3.91 17.44
CA GLU A 58 -12.12 2.44 17.40
C GLU A 58 -12.28 1.98 15.95
N PRO A 59 -11.43 1.06 15.44
CA PRO A 59 -11.63 0.46 14.14
C PRO A 59 -12.99 -0.26 14.11
N ALA A 60 -13.78 -0.08 13.05
CA ALA A 60 -14.97 -0.88 12.86
C ALA A 60 -14.55 -2.36 12.73
N GLU A 61 -15.21 -3.26 13.47
CA GLU A 61 -14.97 -4.71 13.43
C GLU A 61 -15.52 -5.37 12.14
N THR A 62 -15.58 -4.63 11.03
CA THR A 62 -16.06 -5.15 9.76
C THR A 62 -15.01 -6.08 9.17
N GLU A 63 -15.40 -7.33 8.90
CA GLU A 63 -14.60 -8.25 8.09
C GLU A 63 -14.36 -7.62 6.73
N LEU A 64 -13.12 -7.21 6.47
CA LEU A 64 -12.72 -6.74 5.16
C LEU A 64 -12.83 -7.94 4.20
N ARG A 65 -13.82 -7.91 3.32
CA ARG A 65 -13.98 -8.90 2.25
C ARG A 65 -13.19 -8.47 1.03
N PHE A 66 -12.62 -9.46 0.35
CA PHE A 66 -12.03 -9.30 -0.95
C PHE A 66 -13.13 -9.40 -2.01
N GLU A 67 -13.36 -8.30 -2.70
CA GLU A 67 -14.28 -8.23 -3.83
C GLU A 67 -13.48 -7.74 -5.04
N PRO A 68 -13.31 -8.57 -6.08
CA PRO A 68 -12.65 -8.15 -7.30
C PRO A 68 -13.47 -7.04 -7.96
N ALA A 69 -12.95 -5.81 -7.92
CA ALA A 69 -13.49 -4.71 -8.68
C ALA A 69 -13.16 -4.91 -10.17
N ASP A 70 -14.16 -4.80 -11.03
CA ASP A 70 -13.93 -4.70 -12.46
C ASP A 70 -13.46 -3.27 -12.78
N VAL A 71 -12.22 -3.16 -13.24
CA VAL A 71 -11.55 -1.88 -13.46
C VAL A 71 -11.32 -1.71 -14.95
N ASP A 72 -12.01 -0.76 -15.56
CA ASP A 72 -11.85 -0.42 -16.97
C ASP A 72 -10.72 0.60 -17.17
N LEU A 73 -9.63 0.15 -17.79
CA LEU A 73 -8.48 0.99 -18.11
C LEU A 73 -8.81 2.07 -19.15
N GLU A 74 -9.63 1.75 -20.15
CA GLU A 74 -9.94 2.69 -21.24
C GLU A 74 -10.77 3.86 -20.72
N ALA A 75 -11.85 3.56 -19.99
CA ALA A 75 -12.68 4.58 -19.35
C ALA A 75 -11.88 5.45 -18.36
N ALA A 76 -10.95 4.85 -17.61
CA ALA A 76 -10.09 5.59 -16.68
C ALA A 76 -9.10 6.52 -17.40
N LEU A 77 -8.51 6.09 -18.52
CA LEU A 77 -7.64 6.92 -19.34
C LEU A 77 -8.40 8.10 -19.95
N GLU A 78 -9.61 7.89 -20.45
CA GLU A 78 -10.45 8.95 -21.01
C GLU A 78 -10.80 10.01 -19.94
N SER A 79 -11.22 9.56 -18.75
CA SER A 79 -11.51 10.45 -17.63
C SER A 79 -10.27 11.22 -17.17
N ALA A 80 -9.13 10.55 -17.03
CA ALA A 80 -7.88 11.18 -16.60
C ALA A 80 -7.37 12.23 -17.61
N LEU A 81 -7.41 11.92 -18.91
CA LEU A 81 -6.92 12.81 -19.95
C LEU A 81 -7.80 14.05 -20.16
N SER A 82 -9.08 13.98 -19.80
CA SER A 82 -10.03 15.09 -19.94
C SER A 82 -10.17 15.96 -18.69
N LYS A 83 -9.98 15.42 -17.49
CA LYS A 83 -10.30 16.12 -16.22
C LYS A 83 -9.10 16.50 -15.36
N ARG A 84 -7.90 15.95 -15.62
CA ARG A 84 -6.72 16.24 -14.78
C ARG A 84 -6.26 17.69 -14.88
N LEU A 85 -6.14 18.32 -13.71
CA LEU A 85 -5.71 19.70 -13.57
C LEU A 85 -4.35 19.95 -14.26
N GLU A 86 -3.42 19.00 -14.17
CA GLU A 86 -2.11 19.12 -14.84
C GLU A 86 -2.22 19.26 -16.36
N ILE A 87 -3.19 18.58 -16.98
CA ILE A 87 -3.43 18.65 -18.43
C ILE A 87 -4.14 19.95 -18.77
N LEU A 88 -5.15 20.35 -18.01
CA LEU A 88 -5.87 21.61 -18.19
C LEU A 88 -4.89 22.80 -18.08
N GLN A 89 -4.03 22.83 -17.05
CA GLN A 89 -3.00 23.85 -16.88
C GLN A 89 -1.99 23.87 -18.05
N ALA A 90 -1.62 22.71 -18.58
CA ALA A 90 -0.73 22.65 -19.73
C ALA A 90 -1.41 23.12 -21.03
N GLN A 91 -2.71 22.83 -21.20
CA GLN A 91 -3.52 23.34 -22.31
C GLN A 91 -3.66 24.86 -22.24
N ASP A 92 -3.96 25.42 -21.07
CA ASP A 92 -4.06 26.87 -20.87
C ASP A 92 -2.73 27.59 -21.18
N ARG A 93 -1.59 26.96 -20.86
CA ARG A 93 -0.26 27.48 -21.22
C ARG A 93 -0.03 27.48 -22.72
N VAL A 94 -0.45 26.43 -23.43
CA VAL A 94 -0.39 26.37 -24.90
C VAL A 94 -1.25 27.46 -25.51
N GLU A 95 -2.47 27.64 -25.00
CA GLU A 95 -3.40 28.67 -25.48
C GLU A 95 -2.83 30.08 -25.28
N THR A 96 -2.31 30.37 -24.07
CA THR A 96 -1.67 31.65 -23.78
C THR A 96 -0.45 31.89 -24.69
N ALA A 97 0.39 30.87 -24.91
CA ALA A 97 1.55 30.99 -25.78
C ALA A 97 1.15 31.19 -27.25
N ARG A 98 0.05 30.58 -27.70
CA ARG A 98 -0.52 30.78 -29.03
C ARG A 98 -1.01 32.20 -29.22
N ILE A 99 -1.80 32.72 -28.29
CA ILE A 99 -2.29 34.12 -28.32
C ILE A 99 -1.10 35.08 -28.34
N ASN A 100 -0.06 34.85 -27.53
CA ASN A 100 1.13 35.69 -27.53
C ASN A 100 1.88 35.67 -28.88
N LEU A 101 1.92 34.52 -29.54
CA LEU A 101 2.49 34.42 -30.88
C LEU A 101 1.65 35.19 -31.91
N GLU A 102 0.32 35.08 -31.86
CA GLU A 102 -0.59 35.83 -32.72
C GLU A 102 -0.40 37.35 -32.55
N LEU A 103 -0.29 37.82 -31.30
CA LEU A 103 0.00 39.23 -31.00
C LEU A 103 1.38 39.67 -31.53
N ALA A 104 2.37 38.76 -31.53
CA ALA A 104 3.71 39.05 -32.03
C ALA A 104 3.80 39.09 -33.57
N GLN A 105 2.83 38.53 -34.31
CA GLN A 105 2.82 38.49 -35.78
C GLN A 105 2.51 39.84 -36.46
N ASN A 106 2.57 40.95 -35.72
CA ASN A 106 2.40 42.29 -36.25
C ASN A 106 3.67 42.79 -36.99
N PRO A 107 3.54 43.51 -38.14
CA PRO A 107 4.62 44.21 -38.83
C PRO A 107 5.57 45.07 -37.96
N TYR A 108 5.11 45.55 -36.80
CA TYR A 108 5.90 46.41 -35.91
C TYR A 108 6.71 45.64 -34.85
N THR A 109 6.56 44.33 -34.73
CA THR A 109 7.26 43.51 -33.74
C THR A 109 8.63 43.07 -34.25
N PRO A 110 9.72 43.17 -33.44
CA PRO A 110 11.03 42.66 -33.84
C PRO A 110 11.00 41.15 -34.13
N ARG A 111 11.74 40.72 -35.17
CA ARG A 111 11.86 39.30 -35.54
C ARG A 111 12.35 38.41 -34.39
N LEU A 112 13.19 38.95 -33.50
CA LEU A 112 13.67 38.22 -32.32
C LEU A 112 12.52 37.88 -31.37
N ASP A 113 11.58 38.79 -31.18
CA ASP A 113 10.45 38.58 -30.26
C ASP A 113 9.41 37.62 -30.87
N GLN A 114 9.21 37.65 -32.19
CA GLN A 114 8.45 36.63 -32.91
C GLN A 114 9.06 35.23 -32.73
N ALA A 115 10.38 35.11 -32.91
CA ALA A 115 11.08 33.83 -32.73
C ALA A 115 10.99 33.33 -31.28
N ARG A 116 11.03 34.23 -30.28
CA ARG A 116 10.83 33.89 -28.87
C ARG A 116 9.42 33.38 -28.58
N ALA A 117 8.39 34.07 -29.08
CA ALA A 117 7.01 33.65 -28.92
C ALA A 117 6.76 32.27 -29.56
N GLN A 118 7.36 32.02 -30.73
CA GLN A 118 7.26 30.72 -31.41
C GLN A 118 7.96 29.61 -30.63
N LEU A 119 9.16 29.87 -30.08
CA LEU A 119 9.85 28.94 -29.21
C LEU A 119 9.03 28.64 -27.93
N GLN A 120 8.39 29.66 -27.36
CA GLN A 120 7.57 29.51 -26.16
C GLN A 120 6.31 28.66 -26.43
N LEU A 121 5.67 28.82 -27.58
CA LEU A 121 4.58 27.93 -28.01
C LEU A 121 5.08 26.49 -28.16
N GLN A 122 6.20 26.28 -28.84
CA GLN A 122 6.78 24.94 -29.02
C GLN A 122 7.11 24.28 -27.67
N GLN A 123 7.67 25.04 -26.72
CA GLN A 123 7.93 24.55 -25.36
C GLN A 123 6.64 24.20 -24.62
N ALA A 124 5.60 25.02 -24.74
CA ALA A 124 4.30 24.75 -24.12
C ALA A 124 3.64 23.48 -24.70
N GLU A 125 3.71 23.28 -26.02
CA GLU A 125 3.19 22.08 -26.69
C GLU A 125 3.94 20.82 -26.25
N GLN A 126 5.27 20.90 -26.15
CA GLN A 126 6.10 19.81 -25.61
C GLN A 126 5.74 19.51 -24.16
N ALA A 127 5.53 20.53 -23.33
CA ALA A 127 5.12 20.36 -21.94
C ALA A 127 3.73 19.69 -21.84
N LEU A 128 2.78 20.06 -22.70
CA LEU A 128 1.48 19.38 -22.78
C LEU A 128 1.60 17.91 -23.20
N ALA A 129 2.43 17.62 -24.20
CA ALA A 129 2.69 16.24 -24.62
C ALA A 129 3.34 15.41 -23.51
N GLN A 130 4.28 15.99 -22.77
CA GLN A 130 4.90 15.36 -21.60
C GLN A 130 3.89 15.13 -20.47
N ALA A 131 3.04 16.12 -20.17
CA ALA A 131 1.99 16.00 -19.15
C ALA A 131 1.00 14.87 -19.48
N ARG A 132 0.53 14.80 -20.74
CA ARG A 132 -0.35 13.71 -21.20
C ARG A 132 0.30 12.34 -21.05
N ARG A 133 1.55 12.18 -21.50
CA ARG A 133 2.29 10.91 -21.36
C ARG A 133 2.49 10.52 -19.90
N LYS A 134 2.81 11.49 -19.04
CA LYS A 134 2.96 11.25 -17.59
C LYS A 134 1.66 10.75 -16.99
N VAL A 135 0.53 11.40 -17.29
CA VAL A 135 -0.80 10.99 -16.82
C VAL A 135 -1.16 9.60 -17.32
N GLU A 136 -0.95 9.31 -18.60
CA GLU A 136 -1.21 7.98 -19.16
C GLU A 136 -0.38 6.90 -18.45
N MET A 137 0.92 7.14 -18.26
CA MET A 137 1.80 6.21 -17.54
C MET A 137 1.38 6.00 -16.10
N GLU A 138 0.91 7.04 -15.42
CA GLU A 138 0.45 6.96 -14.04
C GLU A 138 -0.82 6.11 -13.93
N VAL A 139 -1.80 6.30 -14.81
CA VAL A 139 -3.04 5.50 -14.83
C VAL A 139 -2.75 4.04 -15.16
N ARG A 140 -1.91 3.77 -16.18
CA ARG A 140 -1.50 2.40 -16.54
C ARG A 140 -0.76 1.72 -15.40
N SER A 141 0.19 2.41 -14.77
CA SER A 141 0.93 1.89 -13.60
C SER A 141 0.01 1.60 -12.42
N ALA A 142 -0.97 2.48 -12.15
CA ALA A 142 -1.95 2.25 -11.11
C ALA A 142 -2.85 1.04 -11.41
N TYR A 143 -3.26 0.86 -12.68
CA TYR A 143 -4.02 -0.31 -13.11
C TYR A 143 -3.23 -1.61 -12.91
N ASP A 144 -1.98 -1.64 -13.37
CA ASP A 144 -1.11 -2.80 -13.22
C ASP A 144 -0.87 -3.13 -11.73
N ALA A 145 -0.74 -2.10 -10.88
CA ALA A 145 -0.61 -2.27 -9.42
C ALA A 145 -1.87 -2.89 -8.81
N VAL A 146 -3.08 -2.47 -9.24
CA VAL A 146 -4.34 -3.09 -8.79
C VAL A 146 -4.38 -4.55 -9.21
N LYS A 147 -4.08 -4.87 -10.48
CA LYS A 147 -4.10 -6.27 -10.96
C LYS A 147 -3.05 -7.15 -10.28
N ALA A 148 -1.87 -6.61 -9.99
CA ALA A 148 -0.85 -7.30 -9.22
C ALA A 148 -1.31 -7.57 -7.78
N ALA A 149 -1.89 -6.58 -7.10
CA ALA A 149 -2.41 -6.73 -5.75
C ALA A 149 -3.58 -7.72 -5.70
N GLU A 150 -4.51 -7.63 -6.66
CA GLU A 150 -5.66 -8.53 -6.84
C GLU A 150 -5.22 -10.00 -6.91
N ALA A 151 -4.19 -10.30 -7.69
CA ALA A 151 -3.64 -11.65 -7.82
C ALA A 151 -2.93 -12.15 -6.54
N GLN A 152 -2.41 -11.25 -5.71
CA GLN A 152 -1.71 -11.62 -4.48
C GLN A 152 -2.65 -11.96 -3.32
N VAL A 153 -3.83 -11.34 -3.25
CA VAL A 153 -4.79 -11.58 -2.15
C VAL A 153 -5.12 -13.07 -1.96
N PRO A 154 -5.61 -13.82 -2.97
CA PRO A 154 -5.96 -15.22 -2.78
C PRO A 154 -4.74 -16.07 -2.43
N LEU A 155 -3.58 -15.81 -3.06
CA LEU A 155 -2.34 -16.52 -2.77
C LEU A 155 -1.91 -16.36 -1.30
N ARG A 156 -2.04 -15.15 -0.75
CA ARG A 156 -1.69 -14.86 0.65
C ARG A 156 -2.72 -15.43 1.62
N GLN A 157 -4.00 -15.42 1.26
CA GLN A 157 -5.07 -16.06 2.05
C GLN A 157 -4.87 -17.58 2.13
N GLU A 158 -4.57 -18.24 1.01
CA GLU A 158 -4.26 -19.67 0.98
C GLU A 158 -3.01 -20.01 1.79
N ALA A 159 -1.95 -19.20 1.67
CA ALA A 159 -0.74 -19.37 2.47
C ALA A 159 -1.02 -19.24 3.97
N ALA A 160 -1.88 -18.31 4.38
CA ALA A 160 -2.31 -18.16 5.77
C ALA A 160 -3.13 -19.37 6.25
N ALA A 161 -4.08 -19.84 5.44
CA ALA A 161 -4.87 -21.04 5.76
C ALA A 161 -3.98 -22.27 5.92
N LEU A 162 -3.00 -22.45 5.04
CA LEU A 162 -2.01 -23.52 5.14
C LEU A 162 -1.17 -23.43 6.42
N ALA A 163 -0.69 -22.23 6.77
CA ALA A 163 0.11 -22.03 7.97
C ALA A 163 -0.69 -22.33 9.26
N VAL A 164 -1.99 -21.99 9.27
CA VAL A 164 -2.91 -22.35 10.37
C VAL A 164 -3.08 -23.87 10.49
N GLU A 165 -3.26 -24.57 9.37
CA GLU A 165 -3.32 -26.04 9.39
C GLU A 165 -2.00 -26.68 9.86
N GLN A 166 -0.86 -26.12 9.46
CA GLN A 166 0.45 -26.58 9.94
C GLN A 166 0.60 -26.39 11.46
N LEU A 167 0.14 -25.27 12.01
CA LEU A 167 0.09 -25.06 13.47
C LEU A 167 -0.80 -26.09 14.15
N ARG A 168 -1.97 -26.40 13.57
CA ARG A 168 -2.87 -27.43 14.11
C ARG A 168 -2.20 -28.80 14.15
N ILE A 169 -1.51 -29.19 13.08
CA ILE A 169 -0.75 -30.45 13.01
C ILE A 169 0.40 -30.44 14.02
N ALA A 170 1.12 -29.33 14.17
CA ALA A 170 2.20 -29.20 15.15
C ALA A 170 1.67 -29.40 16.58
N ARG A 171 0.56 -28.77 16.94
CA ARG A 171 -0.08 -28.96 18.26
C ARG A 171 -0.41 -30.43 18.53
N LEU A 172 -1.04 -31.11 17.57
CA LEU A 172 -1.35 -32.55 17.69
C LEU A 172 -0.09 -33.42 17.85
N ARG A 173 0.98 -33.09 17.10
CA ARG A 173 2.27 -33.79 17.21
C ARG A 173 2.94 -33.56 18.56
N PHE A 174 2.79 -32.38 19.14
CA PHE A 174 3.31 -32.04 20.47
C PHE A 174 2.53 -32.78 21.57
N GLU A 175 1.20 -32.84 21.46
CA GLU A 175 0.34 -33.64 22.34
C GLU A 175 0.70 -35.13 22.28
N ALA A 176 1.06 -35.62 21.10
CA ALA A 176 1.57 -36.98 20.90
C ALA A 176 3.03 -37.17 21.34
N GLY A 177 3.72 -36.12 21.82
CA GLY A 177 5.11 -36.16 22.29
C GLY A 177 6.16 -36.33 21.18
N THR A 178 5.79 -36.07 19.92
CA THR A 178 6.65 -36.29 18.73
C THR A 178 7.44 -35.06 18.29
N ILE A 179 7.11 -33.88 18.82
CA ILE A 179 7.83 -32.62 18.62
C ILE A 179 7.95 -31.86 19.94
N THR A 180 8.75 -30.81 19.97
CA THR A 180 8.99 -29.98 21.16
C THR A 180 8.04 -28.78 21.24
N SER A 181 8.00 -28.11 22.40
CA SER A 181 7.24 -26.86 22.57
C SER A 181 7.80 -25.71 21.72
N LEU A 182 9.09 -25.76 21.39
CA LEU A 182 9.73 -24.81 20.48
C LEU A 182 9.15 -24.93 19.08
N ASP A 183 8.99 -26.16 18.57
CA ASP A 183 8.41 -26.42 17.24
C ASP A 183 6.98 -25.87 17.12
N VAL A 184 6.18 -25.98 18.20
CA VAL A 184 4.81 -25.41 18.25
C VAL A 184 4.86 -23.89 18.23
N THR A 185 5.78 -23.29 18.99
CA THR A 185 5.96 -21.83 19.05
C THR A 185 6.37 -21.27 17.70
N GLU A 186 7.30 -21.93 16.99
CA GLU A 186 7.69 -21.56 15.63
C GLU A 186 6.55 -21.70 14.62
N ALA A 187 5.74 -22.75 14.72
CA ALA A 187 4.55 -22.92 13.88
C ALA A 187 3.51 -21.83 14.18
N GLN A 188 3.37 -21.42 15.44
CA GLN A 188 2.46 -20.37 15.86
C GLN A 188 2.89 -19.01 15.31
N GLN A 189 4.19 -18.71 15.38
CA GLN A 189 4.76 -17.49 14.81
C GLN A 189 4.54 -17.44 13.30
N ARG A 190 4.82 -18.54 12.58
CA ARG A 190 4.60 -18.63 11.13
C ARG A 190 3.13 -18.41 10.75
N ALA A 191 2.20 -19.00 11.50
CA ALA A 191 0.77 -18.80 11.27
C ALA A 191 0.36 -17.34 11.50
N PHE A 192 0.85 -16.71 12.57
CA PHE A 192 0.58 -15.30 12.86
C PHE A 192 1.13 -14.37 11.76
N GLU A 193 2.39 -14.55 11.35
CA GLU A 193 3.02 -13.78 10.27
C GLU A 193 2.27 -13.94 8.93
N ALA A 194 1.82 -15.16 8.60
CA ALA A 194 1.07 -15.41 7.38
C ALA A 194 -0.32 -14.75 7.41
N GLN A 195 -1.01 -14.76 8.56
CA GLN A 195 -2.27 -14.04 8.74
C GLN A 195 -2.12 -12.53 8.59
N VAL A 196 -1.10 -11.94 9.24
CA VAL A 196 -0.77 -10.51 9.08
C VAL A 196 -0.44 -10.19 7.62
N SER A 197 0.31 -11.06 6.93
CA SER A 197 0.61 -10.88 5.50
C SER A 197 -0.63 -10.94 4.62
N ALA A 198 -1.61 -11.80 4.92
CA ALA A 198 -2.87 -11.86 4.19
C ALA A 198 -3.73 -10.61 4.41
N LEU A 199 -3.76 -10.10 5.64
CA LEU A 199 -4.44 -8.85 5.97
C LEU A 199 -3.80 -7.65 5.26
N ASN A 200 -2.47 -7.56 5.26
CA ASN A 200 -1.75 -6.50 4.55
C ASN A 200 -2.02 -6.55 3.04
N ALA A 201 -2.04 -7.74 2.42
CA ALA A 201 -2.35 -7.88 1.00
C ALA A 201 -3.74 -7.32 0.65
N LEU A 202 -4.72 -7.50 1.53
CA LEU A 202 -6.06 -6.95 1.35
C LEU A 202 -6.09 -5.42 1.48
N PHE A 203 -5.35 -4.87 2.45
CA PHE A 203 -5.19 -3.42 2.56
C PHE A 203 -4.46 -2.84 1.35
N ASP A 204 -3.39 -3.48 0.90
CA ASP A 204 -2.62 -3.07 -0.27
C ASP A 204 -3.49 -3.06 -1.54
N TYR A 205 -4.36 -4.06 -1.72
CA TYR A 205 -5.37 -4.06 -2.77
C TYR A 205 -6.30 -2.85 -2.69
N ARG A 206 -6.90 -2.59 -1.52
CA ARG A 206 -7.82 -1.45 -1.33
C ARG A 206 -7.14 -0.10 -1.52
N ILE A 207 -5.91 0.05 -1.04
CA ILE A 207 -5.11 1.27 -1.24
C ILE A 207 -4.76 1.44 -2.72
N SER A 208 -4.39 0.37 -3.41
CA SER A 208 -4.09 0.41 -4.85
C SER A 208 -5.33 0.79 -5.66
N LEU A 209 -6.49 0.27 -5.29
CA LEU A 209 -7.77 0.62 -5.90
C LEU A 209 -8.13 2.10 -5.66
N ALA A 210 -7.97 2.59 -4.44
CA ALA A 210 -8.15 4.00 -4.12
C ALA A 210 -7.21 4.92 -4.92
N ARG A 211 -5.93 4.54 -5.06
CA ARG A 211 -4.95 5.26 -5.89
C ARG A 211 -5.33 5.25 -7.37
N PHE A 212 -5.84 4.14 -7.88
CA PHE A 212 -6.32 4.06 -9.27
C PHE A 212 -7.50 5.02 -9.50
N PHE A 213 -8.51 5.02 -8.63
CA PHE A 213 -9.63 5.95 -8.75
C PHE A 213 -9.19 7.41 -8.63
N GLN A 214 -8.24 7.71 -7.74
CA GLN A 214 -7.63 9.03 -7.64
C GLN A 214 -6.91 9.43 -8.94
N ALA A 215 -6.13 8.53 -9.54
CA ALA A 215 -5.41 8.79 -10.79
C ALA A 215 -6.36 8.98 -11.99
N ALA A 216 -7.47 8.23 -12.02
CA ALA A 216 -8.55 8.36 -13.00
C ALA A 216 -9.44 9.60 -12.76
N GLN A 217 -9.30 10.23 -11.59
CA GLN A 217 -10.13 11.33 -11.10
C GLN A 217 -11.64 11.01 -11.15
N LEU A 218 -11.96 9.73 -10.96
CA LEU A 218 -13.31 9.23 -10.79
C LEU A 218 -13.66 9.45 -9.30
N ALA A 219 -14.64 10.32 -9.03
CA ALA A 219 -15.26 10.38 -7.72
C ALA A 219 -16.03 9.07 -7.52
N GLY A 220 -15.41 8.09 -6.87
CA GLY A 220 -15.90 6.71 -6.92
C GLY A 220 -15.36 5.80 -5.83
N LEU A 221 -15.30 6.29 -4.59
CA LEU A 221 -15.35 5.41 -3.41
C LEU A 221 -16.69 5.57 -2.66
N GLU A 222 -17.71 6.17 -3.29
CA GLU A 222 -19.02 6.35 -2.66
C GLU A 222 -19.93 5.11 -2.74
N GLY A 223 -19.54 4.06 -3.49
CA GLY A 223 -20.39 2.87 -3.71
C GLY A 223 -19.79 1.52 -3.31
N ALA A 224 -18.53 1.46 -2.87
CA ALA A 224 -17.85 0.19 -2.52
C ALA A 224 -17.46 0.10 -1.04
N VAL A 225 -17.89 1.06 -0.23
CA VAL A 225 -17.63 1.11 1.21
C VAL A 225 -18.95 1.50 1.87
N ILE A 226 -19.47 0.59 2.69
CA ILE A 226 -20.75 0.63 3.44
C ILE A 226 -21.90 -0.11 2.72
N ASP A 227 -21.83 -1.44 2.72
CA ASP A 227 -22.92 -2.29 3.23
C ASP A 227 -22.28 -3.45 4.04
#